data_AF-A0A2H0N4I6-F1
#
_entry.id   AF-A0A2H0N4I6-F1
#
_cell.length_a   1.000
_cell.length_b   1.000
_cell.length_c   1.000
_cell.angle_alpha   90.00
_cell.angle_beta   90.00
_cell.angle_gamma   90.00
#
_symmetry.space_group_name_H-M   'P 1'
#
loop_
_entity.id
_entity.type
_entity.pdbx_description
1 polymer ?
#
loop_
_entity_poly.entity_id
_entity_poly.type
_entity_poly.pdbx_seq_one_letter_code
_entity_poly.pdbx_strand_id
1 'polypeptide(L)'
;MSDFVHLHVHSHYSLLDGLTKIKPLVKAAKERGFSALALTDNGSMYGAMEFYKTCKKEGIKPIIGFQAYIAPRRMEDKDPEKDKELFSLILLAENFEGYRNLMQLSSIGHLQGFYNGNPRLDKNILRDFSKGVIALSGDITGEIPQLLKAGNIEKATAVAKEYEDIFGIHNFFLELQDHPGIEGQLDVNTKLIELSDALHIPKVVTRDVHYLNPDDAEAADVLRCISEGWRVDQGHREDFRQVDRSFNTAEDMISRFRHVPDAIENTVKIAERVNIEISLDDWHFADVDLPAGKTADAFLRDEAFLRAPEFYPNMEKEIIDRLEYELDIIRTKGYSPYFLCISDVVRYAKSQGIVESTRGSAAGSLVSYVLGITTVDPIRFKLPFERFLNPLRPSPPDIDTDF
;
A
#
# COMPACT_ATOMS: atom_id res chain seq x y z
N MET A 1 8.84 12.08 24.17
CA MET A 1 8.53 11.94 22.72
C MET A 1 9.87 11.78 22.02
N SER A 2 9.94 11.01 20.93
CA SER A 2 11.17 10.93 20.12
C SER A 2 11.35 12.25 19.37
N ASP A 3 12.53 12.84 19.45
CA ASP A 3 12.87 14.09 18.75
C ASP A 3 13.18 13.89 17.25
N PHE A 4 13.03 12.65 16.75
CA PHE A 4 13.25 12.28 15.36
C PHE A 4 12.26 11.18 14.91
N VAL A 5 11.86 11.20 13.64
CA VAL A 5 11.02 10.18 13.01
C VAL A 5 11.65 9.74 11.69
N HIS A 6 11.76 8.42 11.48
CA HIS A 6 12.20 7.89 10.19
C HIS A 6 11.09 8.03 9.15
N LEU A 7 11.36 8.82 8.10
CA LEU A 7 10.42 9.11 7.01
C LEU A 7 10.73 8.40 5.68
N HIS A 8 11.87 7.73 5.59
CA HIS A 8 12.34 7.02 4.40
C HIS A 8 12.87 5.64 4.82
N VAL A 9 12.02 4.62 4.67
CA VAL A 9 12.23 3.26 5.19
C VAL A 9 11.64 2.22 4.25
N HIS A 10 12.45 1.23 3.93
CA HIS A 10 12.12 0.11 3.06
C HIS A 10 11.92 -1.15 3.87
N SER A 11 10.84 -1.86 3.56
CA SER A 11 10.58 -3.20 4.05
C SER A 11 10.89 -4.23 2.97
N HIS A 12 10.70 -5.50 3.29
CA HIS A 12 10.74 -6.61 2.33
C HIS A 12 9.76 -6.50 1.15
N TYR A 13 8.83 -5.54 1.16
CA TYR A 13 7.98 -5.25 -0.01
C TYR A 13 8.68 -4.36 -1.05
N SER A 14 9.80 -3.72 -0.70
CA SER A 14 10.81 -3.30 -1.66
C SER A 14 11.52 -4.55 -2.18
N LEU A 15 10.89 -5.21 -3.15
CA LEU A 15 11.29 -6.54 -3.61
C LEU A 15 12.76 -6.55 -4.05
N LEU A 16 13.51 -7.52 -3.51
CA LEU A 16 14.94 -7.72 -3.77
C LEU A 16 15.85 -6.54 -3.36
N ASP A 17 15.40 -5.68 -2.45
CA ASP A 17 16.17 -4.54 -1.96
C ASP A 17 16.04 -4.37 -0.43
N GLY A 18 14.82 -4.20 0.07
CA GLY A 18 14.58 -4.11 1.51
C GLY A 18 14.64 -5.48 2.19
N LEU A 19 15.35 -5.59 3.32
CA LEU A 19 15.54 -6.86 4.01
C LEU A 19 14.45 -7.11 5.08
N THR A 20 14.01 -6.04 5.74
CA THR A 20 13.27 -6.16 7.00
C THR A 20 11.77 -6.39 6.77
N LYS A 21 11.21 -7.41 7.43
CA LYS A 21 9.75 -7.62 7.47
C LYS A 21 9.07 -6.56 8.34
N ILE A 22 7.82 -6.22 8.01
CA ILE A 22 7.05 -5.17 8.70
C ILE A 22 6.97 -5.39 10.22
N LYS A 23 6.63 -6.61 10.67
CA LYS A 23 6.48 -6.89 12.11
C LYS A 23 7.77 -6.64 12.91
N PRO A 24 8.94 -7.20 12.54
CA PRO A 24 10.23 -6.83 13.14
C PRO A 24 10.53 -5.33 13.08
N LEU A 25 10.25 -4.66 11.95
CA LEU A 25 10.50 -3.23 11.78
C LEU A 25 9.72 -2.38 12.79
N VAL A 26 8.40 -2.57 12.89
CA VAL A 26 7.55 -1.82 13.83
C VAL A 26 7.92 -2.13 15.28
N LYS A 27 8.25 -3.38 15.58
CA LYS A 27 8.71 -3.78 16.92
C LYS A 27 10.01 -3.07 17.29
N ALA A 28 11.00 -3.05 16.40
CA ALA A 28 12.25 -2.34 16.62
C ALA A 28 12.02 -0.83 16.79
N ALA A 29 11.07 -0.24 16.06
CA ALA A 29 10.71 1.17 16.21
C ALA A 29 10.20 1.47 17.62
N LYS A 30 9.32 0.62 18.14
CA LYS A 30 8.80 0.72 19.51
C LYS A 30 9.89 0.54 20.56
N GLU A 31 10.74 -0.49 20.41
CA GLU A 31 11.84 -0.77 21.33
C GLU A 31 12.86 0.37 21.40
N ARG A 32 13.06 1.09 20.28
CA ARG A 32 13.94 2.26 20.18
C ARG A 32 13.26 3.58 20.53
N GLY A 33 12.00 3.55 20.99
CA GLY A 33 11.29 4.71 21.52
C GLY A 33 10.65 5.63 20.48
N PHE A 34 10.57 5.23 19.21
CA PHE A 34 9.89 6.01 18.18
C PHE A 34 8.37 6.02 18.42
N SER A 35 7.72 7.17 18.22
CA SER A 35 6.26 7.33 18.30
C SER A 35 5.57 7.20 16.95
N ALA A 36 6.31 7.41 15.85
CA ALA A 36 5.84 7.34 14.48
C ALA A 36 6.90 6.67 13.60
N LEU A 37 6.49 6.12 12.47
CA LEU A 37 7.36 5.48 11.49
C LEU A 37 6.72 5.60 10.10
N ALA A 38 7.51 5.93 9.09
CA ALA A 38 7.08 5.80 7.70
C ALA A 38 7.42 4.45 7.08
N LEU A 39 6.64 4.05 6.09
CA LEU A 39 6.98 3.00 5.14
C LEU A 39 6.95 3.61 3.74
N THR A 40 8.07 3.53 3.02
CA THR A 40 8.28 4.15 1.71
C THR A 40 8.88 3.15 0.73
N ASP A 41 8.24 2.00 0.55
CA ASP A 41 8.75 0.94 -0.32
C ASP A 41 8.90 1.38 -1.79
N ASN A 42 9.76 0.69 -2.54
CA ASN A 42 10.06 1.01 -3.94
C ASN A 42 8.86 0.81 -4.87
N GLY A 43 8.43 1.88 -5.53
CA GLY A 43 7.46 1.88 -6.63
C GLY A 43 6.09 1.27 -6.33
N SER A 44 5.77 1.00 -5.05
CA SER A 44 4.59 0.25 -4.68
C SER A 44 4.18 0.47 -3.23
N MET A 45 2.92 0.15 -2.93
CA MET A 45 2.34 0.23 -1.60
C MET A 45 1.91 -1.15 -1.05
N TYR A 46 2.56 -2.23 -1.49
CA TYR A 46 2.15 -3.61 -1.15
C TYR A 46 2.04 -3.85 0.35
N GLY A 47 2.99 -3.30 1.12
CA GLY A 47 3.05 -3.42 2.57
C GLY A 47 2.14 -2.47 3.35
N ALA A 48 1.49 -1.50 2.71
CA ALA A 48 0.85 -0.38 3.41
C ALA A 48 -0.22 -0.84 4.42
N MET A 49 -1.05 -1.83 4.07
CA MET A 49 -2.12 -2.29 4.95
C MET A 49 -1.62 -3.17 6.10
N GLU A 50 -0.64 -4.04 5.84
CA GLU A 50 0.02 -4.82 6.90
C GLU A 50 0.75 -3.87 7.87
N PHE A 51 1.43 -2.86 7.35
CA PHE A 51 2.12 -1.83 8.12
C PHE A 51 1.16 -1.04 8.99
N TYR A 52 0.10 -0.47 8.41
CA TYR A 52 -0.91 0.30 9.13
C TYR A 52 -1.50 -0.50 10.30
N LYS A 53 -1.94 -1.74 10.05
CA LYS A 53 -2.49 -2.63 11.09
C LYS A 53 -1.46 -2.95 12.18
N THR A 54 -0.21 -3.20 11.80
CA THR A 54 0.86 -3.53 12.75
C THR A 54 1.24 -2.33 13.62
N CYS A 55 1.40 -1.15 13.03
CA CYS A 55 1.65 0.11 13.73
C CYS A 55 0.53 0.42 14.74
N LYS A 56 -0.74 0.38 14.31
CA LYS A 56 -1.89 0.59 15.19
C LYS A 56 -1.90 -0.38 16.38
N LYS A 57 -1.61 -1.66 16.15
CA LYS A 57 -1.53 -2.67 17.21
C LYS A 57 -0.40 -2.38 18.22
N GLU A 58 0.74 -1.89 17.75
CA GLU A 58 1.90 -1.62 18.59
C GLU A 58 1.89 -0.25 19.26
N GLY A 59 0.96 0.64 18.89
CA GLY A 59 0.87 2.01 19.39
C GLY A 59 1.83 2.97 18.68
N ILE A 60 2.26 2.64 17.47
CA ILE A 60 3.11 3.49 16.61
C ILE A 60 2.20 4.19 15.60
N LYS A 61 2.40 5.49 15.38
CA LYS A 61 1.69 6.25 14.34
C LYS A 61 2.23 5.86 12.95
N PRO A 62 1.41 5.25 12.07
CA PRO A 62 1.84 4.91 10.73
C PRO A 62 1.87 6.15 9.83
N ILE A 63 2.96 6.33 9.08
CA ILE A 63 3.05 7.27 7.97
C ILE A 63 3.17 6.43 6.69
N ILE A 64 2.18 6.53 5.81
CA ILE A 64 2.10 5.69 4.62
C ILE A 64 2.66 6.47 3.43
N GLY A 65 3.62 5.88 2.73
CA GLY A 65 4.24 6.45 1.55
C GLY A 65 4.77 5.40 0.59
N PHE A 66 5.51 5.84 -0.42
CA PHE A 66 6.34 4.99 -1.27
C PHE A 66 7.44 5.84 -1.95
N GLN A 67 8.54 5.20 -2.33
CA GLN A 67 9.56 5.81 -3.19
C GLN A 67 9.12 5.68 -4.64
N ALA A 68 8.74 6.79 -5.25
CA ALA A 68 8.35 6.86 -6.64
C ALA A 68 9.58 6.90 -7.56
N TYR A 69 9.47 6.25 -8.72
CA TYR A 69 10.39 6.42 -9.83
C TYR A 69 9.88 7.49 -10.77
N ILE A 70 10.62 8.56 -10.97
CA ILE A 70 10.26 9.66 -11.85
C ILE A 70 11.01 9.50 -13.18
N ALA A 71 10.26 9.46 -14.27
CA ALA A 71 10.79 9.44 -15.61
C ALA A 71 11.44 10.80 -15.94
N PRO A 72 12.55 10.82 -16.69
CA PRO A 72 13.22 12.06 -17.08
C PRO A 72 12.42 12.87 -18.11
N ARG A 73 11.44 12.23 -18.74
CA ARG A 73 10.52 12.80 -19.74
C ARG A 73 9.08 12.38 -19.38
N ARG A 74 8.30 11.93 -20.36
CA ARG A 74 6.96 11.40 -20.10
C ARG A 74 7.04 9.96 -19.64
N MET A 75 6.13 9.53 -18.78
CA MET A 75 6.11 8.13 -18.32
C MET A 75 5.78 7.13 -19.44
N GLU A 76 5.14 7.58 -20.52
CA GLU A 76 4.87 6.76 -21.71
C GLU A 76 6.08 6.61 -22.65
N ASP A 77 7.10 7.47 -22.53
CA ASP A 77 8.31 7.40 -23.35
C ASP A 77 9.18 6.19 -22.93
N LYS A 78 9.58 5.38 -23.92
CA LYS A 78 10.29 4.08 -23.72
C LYS A 78 11.53 3.96 -24.60
N ASP A 79 12.25 5.06 -24.78
CA ASP A 79 13.54 5.10 -25.49
C ASP A 79 14.64 4.50 -24.60
N PRO A 80 15.33 3.43 -25.05
CA PRO A 80 16.33 2.72 -24.23
C PRO A 80 17.52 3.57 -23.78
N GLU A 81 17.84 4.65 -24.47
CA GLU A 81 18.98 5.51 -24.13
C GLU A 81 18.53 6.72 -23.30
N LYS A 82 17.40 7.33 -23.66
CA LYS A 82 16.93 8.57 -23.02
C LYS A 82 16.12 8.33 -21.75
N ASP A 83 15.50 7.16 -21.62
CA ASP A 83 14.62 6.83 -20.49
C ASP A 83 15.19 5.70 -19.63
N LYS A 84 16.51 5.51 -19.71
CA LYS A 84 17.26 4.56 -18.89
C LYS A 84 17.40 5.04 -17.45
N GLU A 85 17.73 6.32 -17.27
CA GLU A 85 17.92 6.92 -15.96
C GLU A 85 16.58 7.35 -15.37
N LEU A 86 16.39 7.09 -14.09
CA LEU A 86 15.19 7.40 -13.32
C LEU A 86 15.60 8.17 -12.09
N PHE A 87 14.69 9.00 -11.59
CA PHE A 87 14.92 9.75 -10.37
C PHE A 87 14.06 9.21 -9.23
N SER A 88 14.60 9.16 -8.02
CA SER A 88 13.81 8.88 -6.83
C SER A 88 13.05 10.12 -6.35
N LEU A 89 11.84 9.90 -5.82
CA LEU A 89 11.06 10.92 -5.14
C LEU A 89 10.24 10.24 -4.03
N ILE A 90 10.36 10.72 -2.80
CA ILE A 90 9.64 10.10 -1.67
C ILE A 90 8.30 10.78 -1.51
N LEU A 91 7.21 10.00 -1.53
CA LEU A 91 5.86 10.51 -1.39
C LEU A 91 5.23 9.96 -0.11
N LEU A 92 4.68 10.85 0.72
CA LEU A 92 4.03 10.54 1.98
C LEU A 92 2.58 11.05 1.96
N ALA A 93 1.64 10.22 2.39
CA ALA A 93 0.26 10.63 2.56
C ALA A 93 0.12 11.45 3.85
N GLU A 94 -0.30 12.70 3.73
CA GLU A 94 -0.63 13.54 4.88
C GLU A 94 -1.98 13.16 5.48
N ASN A 95 -2.93 12.70 4.67
CA ASN A 95 -4.28 12.37 5.11
C ASN A 95 -4.91 11.27 4.22
N PHE A 96 -6.18 10.94 4.46
CA PHE A 96 -6.88 9.89 3.68
C PHE A 96 -6.99 10.21 2.18
N GLU A 97 -7.14 11.49 1.80
CA GLU A 97 -7.12 11.90 0.39
C GLU A 97 -5.74 11.68 -0.23
N GLY A 98 -4.67 12.06 0.48
CA GLY A 98 -3.29 11.75 0.12
C GLY A 98 -3.07 10.25 -0.07
N TYR A 99 -3.56 9.42 0.85
CA TYR A 99 -3.46 7.96 0.75
C TYR A 99 -4.15 7.43 -0.53
N ARG A 100 -5.34 7.93 -0.86
CA ARG A 100 -6.02 7.58 -2.12
C ARG A 100 -5.21 8.02 -3.34
N ASN A 101 -4.64 9.21 -3.31
CA ASN A 101 -3.80 9.72 -4.39
C ASN A 101 -2.53 8.88 -4.58
N LEU A 102 -1.86 8.48 -3.49
CA LEU A 102 -0.70 7.58 -3.58
C LEU A 102 -1.08 6.21 -4.15
N MET A 103 -2.24 5.65 -3.78
CA MET A 103 -2.73 4.40 -4.39
C MET A 103 -2.96 4.54 -5.90
N GLN A 104 -3.52 5.67 -6.34
CA GLN A 104 -3.71 5.96 -7.77
C GLN A 104 -2.36 6.10 -8.48
N LEU A 105 -1.43 6.89 -7.94
CA LEU A 105 -0.09 7.04 -8.49
C LEU A 105 0.63 5.70 -8.61
N SER A 106 0.64 4.89 -7.55
CA SER A 106 1.20 3.53 -7.59
C SER A 106 0.55 2.71 -8.71
N SER A 107 -0.79 2.72 -8.83
CA SER A 107 -1.51 1.96 -9.86
C SER A 107 -1.17 2.44 -11.27
N ILE A 108 -1.11 3.74 -11.49
CA ILE A 108 -0.78 4.34 -12.80
C ILE A 108 0.65 4.00 -13.22
N GLY A 109 1.61 4.06 -12.29
CA GLY A 109 2.99 3.68 -12.57
C GLY A 109 3.11 2.23 -13.07
N HIS A 110 2.35 1.31 -12.48
CA HIS A 110 2.32 -0.10 -12.89
C HIS A 110 1.54 -0.34 -14.19
N LEU A 111 0.39 0.31 -14.38
CA LEU A 111 -0.48 0.06 -15.53
C LEU A 111 -0.03 0.78 -16.81
N GLN A 112 0.57 1.96 -16.68
CA GLN A 112 0.87 2.85 -17.81
C GLN A 112 2.37 3.14 -17.94
N GLY A 113 3.02 3.50 -16.83
CA GLY A 113 4.41 3.96 -16.81
C GLY A 113 5.48 2.86 -16.75
N PHE A 114 5.08 1.59 -16.72
CA PHE A 114 6.00 0.47 -16.50
C PHE A 114 7.00 0.29 -17.64
N TYR A 115 8.28 0.35 -17.30
CA TYR A 115 9.40 0.19 -18.22
C TYR A 115 10.66 -0.27 -17.47
N ASN A 116 11.42 -1.21 -18.07
CA ASN A 116 12.66 -1.75 -17.50
C ASN A 116 12.54 -2.18 -16.02
N GLY A 117 11.44 -2.83 -15.66
CA GLY A 117 11.20 -3.34 -14.30
C GLY A 117 10.70 -2.30 -13.30
N ASN A 118 10.56 -1.03 -13.68
CA ASN A 118 10.19 0.05 -12.78
C ASN A 118 8.83 0.68 -13.15
N PRO A 119 7.90 0.83 -12.18
CA PRO A 119 6.66 1.58 -12.36
C PRO A 119 6.94 3.09 -12.25
N ARG A 120 7.02 3.78 -13.39
CA ARG A 120 7.45 5.19 -13.43
C ARG A 120 6.28 6.15 -13.46
N LEU A 121 6.50 7.35 -12.93
CA LEU A 121 5.60 8.49 -12.99
C LEU A 121 6.28 9.65 -13.70
N ASP A 122 5.51 10.64 -14.11
CA ASP A 122 6.05 11.92 -14.55
C ASP A 122 5.44 13.08 -13.76
N LYS A 123 5.98 14.27 -13.95
CA LYS A 123 5.54 15.44 -13.19
C LYS A 123 4.12 15.89 -13.54
N ASN A 124 3.55 15.47 -14.68
CA ASN A 124 2.16 15.81 -15.01
C ASN A 124 1.21 15.00 -14.12
N ILE A 125 1.42 13.69 -14.03
CA ILE A 125 0.56 12.86 -13.18
C ILE A 125 0.73 13.21 -11.70
N LEU A 126 1.93 13.64 -11.27
CA LEU A 126 2.10 14.16 -9.91
C LEU A 126 1.23 15.39 -9.63
N ARG A 127 1.03 16.29 -10.60
CA ARG A 127 0.14 17.46 -10.43
C ARG A 127 -1.32 17.05 -10.25
N ASP A 128 -1.76 16.06 -10.99
CA ASP A 128 -3.16 15.59 -10.92
C ASP A 128 -3.48 14.94 -9.57
N PHE A 129 -2.47 14.40 -8.88
CA PHE A 129 -2.63 13.65 -7.62
C PHE A 129 -1.78 14.21 -6.46
N SER A 130 -1.44 15.51 -6.46
CA SER A 130 -0.57 16.10 -5.41
C SER A 130 -1.30 16.44 -4.11
N LYS A 131 -2.63 16.52 -4.13
CA LYS A 131 -3.40 16.98 -2.96
C LYS A 131 -3.27 16.00 -1.78
N GLY A 132 -2.95 16.53 -0.60
CA GLY A 132 -2.74 15.72 0.60
C GLY A 132 -1.47 14.86 0.58
N VAL A 133 -0.54 15.14 -0.34
CA VAL A 133 0.75 14.44 -0.46
C VAL A 133 1.88 15.39 -0.04
N ILE A 134 2.78 14.88 0.81
CA ILE A 134 4.05 15.51 1.14
C ILE A 134 5.13 14.79 0.33
N ALA A 135 6.03 15.54 -0.30
CA ALA A 135 7.12 15.00 -1.10
C ALA A 135 8.49 15.39 -0.55
N LEU A 136 9.44 14.45 -0.59
CA LEU A 136 10.85 14.68 -0.27
C LEU A 136 11.68 14.48 -1.54
N SER A 137 12.73 15.29 -1.72
CA SER A 137 13.49 15.36 -2.97
C SER A 137 14.21 14.08 -3.40
N GLY A 138 14.22 13.04 -2.55
CA GLY A 138 14.85 11.76 -2.83
C GLY A 138 16.27 11.64 -2.27
N ASP A 139 16.77 10.41 -2.35
CA ASP A 139 18.17 10.06 -2.07
C ASP A 139 19.13 10.63 -3.13
N ILE A 140 20.39 10.18 -3.14
CA ILE A 140 21.38 10.62 -4.13
C ILE A 140 20.94 10.39 -5.60
N THR A 141 19.96 9.51 -5.85
CA THR A 141 19.40 9.23 -7.18
C THR A 141 18.24 10.15 -7.54
N GLY A 142 17.80 11.03 -6.64
CA GLY A 142 16.77 12.03 -6.90
C GLY A 142 17.20 13.07 -7.95
N GLU A 143 16.23 13.69 -8.62
CA GLU A 143 16.47 14.60 -9.74
C GLU A 143 17.32 15.82 -9.31
N ILE A 144 16.97 16.41 -8.16
CA ILE A 144 17.69 17.56 -7.60
C ILE A 144 19.10 17.15 -7.15
N PRO A 145 19.29 16.10 -6.32
CA PRO A 145 20.61 15.56 -5.98
C PRO A 145 21.51 15.28 -7.20
N GLN A 146 20.99 14.64 -8.24
CA GLN A 146 21.75 14.35 -9.46
C GLN A 146 22.19 15.63 -10.20
N LEU A 147 21.30 16.62 -10.32
CA LEU A 147 21.64 17.91 -10.93
C LEU A 147 22.70 18.67 -10.13
N LEU A 148 22.63 18.64 -8.79
CA LEU A 148 23.63 19.27 -7.92
C LEU A 148 24.98 18.56 -7.97
N LYS A 149 24.97 17.22 -8.03
CA LYS A 149 26.17 16.39 -8.23
C LYS A 149 26.84 16.69 -9.57
N ALA A 150 26.05 16.92 -10.62
CA ALA A 150 26.54 17.33 -11.94
C ALA A 150 26.92 18.84 -12.04
N GLY A 151 26.78 19.62 -10.97
CA GLY A 151 27.09 21.05 -10.96
C GLY A 151 26.06 21.95 -11.68
N ASN A 152 24.90 21.41 -12.04
CA ASN A 152 23.81 22.13 -12.72
C ASN A 152 22.87 22.83 -11.72
N ILE A 153 23.39 23.82 -10.98
CA ILE A 153 22.66 24.52 -9.91
C ILE A 153 21.40 25.23 -10.45
N GLU A 154 21.48 25.86 -11.62
CA GLU A 154 20.33 26.56 -12.23
C GLU A 154 19.16 25.62 -12.50
N LYS A 155 19.44 24.43 -13.06
CA LYS A 155 18.41 23.41 -13.32
C LYS A 155 17.88 22.83 -12.02
N ALA A 156 18.74 22.53 -11.04
CA ALA A 156 18.32 22.05 -9.72
C ALA A 156 17.35 23.04 -9.06
N THR A 157 17.64 24.34 -9.19
CA THR A 157 16.79 25.43 -8.68
C THR A 157 15.42 25.45 -9.37
N ALA A 158 15.40 25.32 -10.70
CA ALA A 158 14.14 25.28 -11.45
C ALA A 158 13.29 24.05 -11.08
N VAL A 159 13.92 22.89 -10.96
CA VAL A 159 13.26 21.63 -10.58
C VAL A 159 12.72 21.68 -9.14
N ALA A 160 13.48 22.26 -8.20
CA ALA A 160 13.03 22.42 -6.81
C ALA A 160 11.77 23.29 -6.71
N LYS A 161 11.73 24.42 -7.45
CA LYS A 161 10.54 25.26 -7.56
C LYS A 161 9.39 24.53 -8.22
N GLU A 162 9.67 23.74 -9.26
CA GLU A 162 8.65 22.96 -9.93
C GLU A 162 8.00 21.95 -8.98
N TYR A 163 8.77 21.22 -8.17
CA TYR A 163 8.20 20.32 -7.17
C TYR A 163 7.44 21.05 -6.06
N GLU A 164 7.92 22.20 -5.59
CA GLU A 164 7.17 23.04 -4.65
C GLU A 164 5.84 23.52 -5.25
N ASP A 165 5.81 23.90 -6.54
CA ASP A 165 4.58 24.28 -7.23
C ASP A 165 3.59 23.11 -7.36
N ILE A 166 4.09 21.88 -7.55
CA ILE A 166 3.26 20.66 -7.64
C ILE A 166 2.59 20.34 -6.31
N PHE A 167 3.38 20.25 -5.24
CA PHE A 167 2.91 19.76 -3.94
C PHE A 167 2.38 20.88 -3.04
N GLY A 168 2.80 22.11 -3.30
CA GLY A 168 2.49 23.31 -2.52
C GLY A 168 3.58 23.67 -1.52
N ILE A 169 3.57 24.95 -1.12
CA ILE A 169 4.44 25.50 -0.08
C ILE A 169 4.28 24.66 1.20
N HIS A 170 5.41 24.30 1.82
CA HIS A 170 5.49 23.43 3.00
C HIS A 170 5.10 21.96 2.78
N ASN A 171 4.80 21.52 1.55
CA ASN A 171 4.54 20.11 1.22
C ASN A 171 5.67 19.48 0.41
N PHE A 172 6.68 20.26 0.02
CA PHE A 172 7.90 19.76 -0.59
C PHE A 172 9.10 20.05 0.31
N PHE A 173 9.96 19.05 0.51
CA PHE A 173 11.14 19.14 1.36
C PHE A 173 12.39 18.68 0.62
N LEU A 174 13.50 19.39 0.84
CA LEU A 174 14.82 18.96 0.40
C LEU A 174 15.39 17.93 1.38
N GLU A 175 15.67 16.73 0.89
CA GLU A 175 16.03 15.58 1.69
C GLU A 175 17.54 15.47 1.88
N LEU A 176 17.99 15.45 3.14
CA LEU A 176 19.39 15.28 3.53
C LEU A 176 19.61 13.87 4.09
N GLN A 177 20.67 13.20 3.63
CA GLN A 177 21.01 11.84 4.04
C GLN A 177 22.47 11.72 4.45
N ASP A 178 22.74 10.97 5.53
CA ASP A 178 24.11 10.74 6.03
C ASP A 178 24.63 9.39 5.59
N HIS A 179 25.06 9.32 4.33
CA HIS A 179 25.70 8.16 3.73
C HIS A 179 27.11 8.52 3.24
N PRO A 180 28.12 8.67 4.11
CA PRO A 180 29.47 9.09 3.71
C PRO A 180 30.17 8.06 2.79
N GLY A 181 29.70 6.81 2.78
CA GLY A 181 30.17 5.79 1.85
C GLY A 181 29.67 5.97 0.40
N ILE A 182 28.70 6.87 0.18
CA ILE A 182 28.20 7.22 -1.15
C ILE A 182 28.98 8.42 -1.69
N GLU A 183 29.58 8.25 -2.87
CA GLU A 183 30.36 9.29 -3.53
C GLU A 183 29.49 10.54 -3.84
N GLY A 184 29.95 11.69 -3.32
CA GLY A 184 29.30 12.98 -3.53
C GLY A 184 28.19 13.32 -2.54
N GLN A 185 27.82 12.42 -1.62
CA GLN A 185 26.72 12.66 -0.68
C GLN A 185 26.91 13.94 0.16
N LEU A 186 28.11 14.14 0.72
CA LEU A 186 28.41 15.31 1.57
C LEU A 186 28.32 16.63 0.79
N ASP A 187 28.86 16.66 -0.43
CA ASP A 187 28.80 17.84 -1.30
C ASP A 187 27.36 18.17 -1.72
N VAL A 188 26.57 17.14 -2.06
CA VAL A 188 25.14 17.32 -2.36
C VAL A 188 24.39 17.84 -1.14
N ASN A 189 24.63 17.31 0.07
CA ASN A 189 23.99 17.83 1.29
C ASN A 189 24.30 19.31 1.50
N THR A 190 25.56 19.74 1.34
CA THR A 190 25.93 21.16 1.44
C THR A 190 25.17 22.01 0.44
N LYS A 191 25.11 21.60 -0.83
CA LYS A 191 24.37 22.31 -1.88
C LYS A 191 22.86 22.30 -1.65
N LEU A 192 22.29 21.24 -1.09
CA LEU A 192 20.87 21.18 -0.72
C LEU A 192 20.55 22.16 0.41
N ILE A 193 21.45 22.33 1.38
CA ILE A 193 21.29 23.34 2.44
C ILE A 193 21.33 24.75 1.84
N GLU A 194 22.30 25.04 0.96
CA GLU A 194 22.36 26.33 0.26
C GLU A 194 21.11 26.60 -0.58
N LEU A 195 20.61 25.58 -1.28
CA LEU A 195 19.39 25.66 -2.08
C LEU A 195 18.14 25.88 -1.20
N SER A 196 18.06 25.21 -0.06
CA SER A 196 17.01 25.39 0.95
C SER A 196 16.97 26.83 1.44
N ASP A 197 18.12 27.40 1.80
CA ASP A 197 18.23 28.77 2.29
C ASP A 197 17.88 29.80 1.21
N ALA A 198 18.29 29.55 -0.04
CA ALA A 198 18.03 30.44 -1.17
C ALA A 198 16.56 30.45 -1.64
N LEU A 199 15.87 29.30 -1.53
CA LEU A 199 14.49 29.14 -2.01
C LEU A 199 13.45 29.19 -0.89
N HIS A 200 13.87 29.13 0.37
CA HIS A 200 13.01 28.95 1.54
C HIS A 200 12.20 27.64 1.52
N ILE A 201 12.65 26.64 0.75
CA ILE A 201 12.09 25.29 0.76
C ILE A 201 12.63 24.57 2.00
N PRO A 202 11.78 24.02 2.86
CA PRO A 202 12.25 23.36 4.08
C PRO A 202 13.09 22.12 3.76
N LYS A 203 14.04 21.81 4.63
CA LYS A 203 14.87 20.61 4.56
C LYS A 203 14.42 19.54 5.56
N VAL A 204 14.69 18.28 5.29
CA VAL A 204 14.36 17.16 6.18
C VAL A 204 15.49 16.15 6.20
N VAL A 205 15.76 15.56 7.36
CA VAL A 205 16.75 14.48 7.50
C VAL A 205 16.08 13.13 7.40
N THR A 206 16.66 12.23 6.61
CA THR A 206 16.26 10.83 6.52
C THR A 206 17.48 9.92 6.49
N ARG A 207 17.25 8.61 6.40
CA ARG A 207 18.32 7.61 6.44
C ARG A 207 18.23 6.56 5.34
N ASP A 208 17.12 6.49 4.61
CA ASP A 208 16.93 5.53 3.52
C ASP A 208 17.21 4.08 3.99
N VAL A 209 16.42 3.69 5.00
CA VAL A 209 16.66 2.48 5.80
C VAL A 209 16.26 1.23 5.03
N HIS A 210 17.14 0.23 4.99
CA HIS A 210 16.91 -1.04 4.28
C HIS A 210 16.93 -2.28 5.20
N TYR A 211 17.58 -2.17 6.35
CA TYR A 211 17.76 -3.26 7.30
C TYR A 211 17.80 -2.75 8.75
N LEU A 212 17.70 -3.64 9.74
CA LEU A 212 17.50 -3.23 11.14
C LEU A 212 18.79 -2.83 11.85
N ASN A 213 19.85 -3.62 11.67
CA ASN A 213 21.09 -3.47 12.42
C ASN A 213 22.27 -3.37 11.46
N PRO A 214 23.34 -2.63 11.82
CA PRO A 214 24.55 -2.54 10.98
C PRO A 214 25.09 -3.91 10.54
N ASP A 215 25.01 -4.93 11.40
CA ASP A 215 25.47 -6.29 11.10
C ASP A 215 24.65 -7.01 10.01
N ASP A 216 23.46 -6.50 9.67
CA ASP A 216 22.62 -7.04 8.58
C ASP A 216 23.13 -6.60 7.19
N ALA A 217 24.17 -5.75 7.11
CA ALA A 217 24.73 -5.24 5.86
C ALA A 217 25.21 -6.35 4.91
N GLU A 218 25.76 -7.45 5.44
CA GLU A 218 26.16 -8.60 4.61
C GLU A 218 24.95 -9.29 3.98
N ALA A 219 23.85 -9.46 4.73
CA ALA A 219 22.63 -10.05 4.19
C ALA A 219 21.97 -9.14 3.15
N ALA A 220 22.01 -7.82 3.34
CA ALA A 220 21.54 -6.83 2.36
C ALA A 220 22.37 -6.87 1.06
N ASP A 221 23.69 -6.99 1.16
CA ASP A 221 24.58 -7.12 0.00
C ASP A 221 24.33 -8.42 -0.79
N VAL A 222 24.05 -9.53 -0.10
CA VAL A 222 23.65 -10.79 -0.75
C VAL A 222 22.30 -10.64 -1.46
N LEU A 223 21.34 -9.95 -0.86
CA LEU A 223 20.04 -9.68 -1.50
C LEU A 223 20.21 -8.86 -2.78
N ARG A 224 21.08 -7.84 -2.75
CA ARG A 224 21.45 -7.06 -3.93
C ARG A 224 22.11 -7.92 -5.01
N CYS A 225 23.01 -8.82 -4.64
CA CYS A 225 23.61 -9.76 -5.58
C CYS A 225 22.55 -10.64 -6.26
N ILE A 226 21.51 -11.08 -5.53
CA ILE A 226 20.40 -11.83 -6.12
C ILE A 226 19.61 -10.96 -7.10
N SER A 227 19.34 -9.69 -6.74
CA SER A 227 18.64 -8.73 -7.58
C SER A 227 19.35 -8.48 -8.91
N GLU A 228 20.66 -8.23 -8.85
CA GLU A 228 21.49 -7.88 -10.02
C GLU A 228 22.02 -9.10 -10.79
N GLY A 229 21.81 -10.31 -10.27
CA GLY A 229 22.34 -11.55 -10.84
C GLY A 229 23.87 -11.68 -10.70
N TRP A 230 24.46 -11.08 -9.67
CA TRP A 230 25.89 -11.16 -9.37
C TRP A 230 26.23 -12.32 -8.44
N ARG A 231 27.48 -12.80 -8.49
CA ARG A 231 28.02 -13.69 -7.44
C ARG A 231 28.69 -12.85 -6.36
N VAL A 232 28.61 -13.29 -5.10
CA VAL A 232 29.24 -12.59 -3.96
C VAL A 232 30.76 -12.45 -4.18
N ASP A 233 31.40 -13.45 -4.79
CA ASP A 233 32.83 -13.52 -5.09
C ASP A 233 33.24 -12.89 -6.43
N GLN A 234 32.29 -12.31 -7.18
CA GLN A 234 32.56 -11.70 -8.48
C GLN A 234 33.37 -10.40 -8.33
N GLY A 235 34.47 -10.28 -9.08
CA GLY A 235 35.21 -9.03 -9.19
C GLY A 235 34.42 -7.97 -10.00
N HIS A 236 34.61 -6.69 -9.66
CA HIS A 236 33.97 -5.53 -10.31
C HIS A 236 32.45 -5.41 -10.16
N ARG A 237 31.91 -5.79 -8.99
CA ARG A 237 30.54 -5.42 -8.57
C ARG A 237 30.57 -4.22 -7.63
N GLU A 238 29.44 -3.53 -7.51
CA GLU A 238 29.25 -2.57 -6.42
C GLU A 238 29.08 -3.31 -5.09
N ASP A 239 29.82 -2.88 -4.07
CA ASP A 239 29.80 -3.45 -2.72
C ASP A 239 29.21 -2.43 -1.76
N PHE A 240 27.99 -2.69 -1.31
CA PHE A 240 27.23 -1.77 -0.46
C PHE A 240 27.46 -2.02 1.04
N ARG A 241 28.30 -2.99 1.44
CA ARG A 241 28.56 -3.28 2.86
C ARG A 241 29.22 -2.11 3.61
N GLN A 242 29.85 -1.19 2.86
CA GLN A 242 30.46 0.02 3.41
C GLN A 242 29.46 1.18 3.55
N VAL A 243 28.25 1.03 3.02
CA VAL A 243 27.17 2.01 3.12
C VAL A 243 26.17 1.50 4.16
N ASP A 244 26.29 2.01 5.39
CA ASP A 244 25.33 1.67 6.44
C ASP A 244 23.95 2.23 6.04
N ARG A 245 22.95 1.37 5.80
CA ARG A 245 21.51 1.71 5.63
C ARG A 245 20.66 1.10 6.75
N SER A 246 21.25 0.92 7.94
CA SER A 246 20.54 0.39 9.11
C SER A 246 19.52 1.40 9.66
N PHE A 247 18.51 0.86 10.32
CA PHE A 247 17.58 1.64 11.12
C PHE A 247 18.40 2.21 12.30
N ASN A 248 18.64 3.52 12.37
CA ASN A 248 19.40 4.13 13.48
C ASN A 248 18.49 4.63 14.60
N THR A 249 19.07 4.87 15.79
CA THR A 249 18.35 5.50 16.91
C THR A 249 18.16 7.00 16.65
N ALA A 250 17.22 7.64 17.37
CA ALA A 250 17.06 9.09 17.30
C ALA A 250 18.35 9.83 17.71
N GLU A 251 19.03 9.36 18.75
CA GLU A 251 20.29 9.95 19.25
C GLU A 251 21.39 9.95 18.17
N ASP A 252 21.55 8.83 17.46
CA ASP A 252 22.52 8.72 16.36
C ASP A 252 22.24 9.75 15.26
N MET A 253 20.97 9.85 14.82
CA MET A 253 20.56 10.75 13.76
C MET A 253 20.73 12.22 14.18
N ILE A 254 20.35 12.55 15.41
CA ILE A 254 20.50 13.91 15.96
C ILE A 254 21.97 14.31 16.05
N SER A 255 22.83 13.40 16.49
CA SER A 255 24.27 13.64 16.61
C SER A 255 24.91 13.94 15.25
N ARG A 256 24.55 13.18 14.21
CA ARG A 256 25.05 13.34 12.82
C ARG A 256 24.63 14.67 12.19
N PHE A 257 23.39 15.11 12.46
CA PHE A 257 22.80 16.30 11.85
C PHE A 257 22.68 17.51 12.79
N ARG A 258 23.48 17.55 13.87
CA ARG A 258 23.50 18.65 14.85
C ARG A 258 23.71 20.06 14.29
N HIS A 259 24.22 20.17 13.06
CA HIS A 259 24.46 21.42 12.36
C HIS A 259 23.23 21.94 11.59
N VAL A 260 22.18 21.11 11.43
CA VAL A 260 20.90 21.43 10.79
C VAL A 260 19.71 20.96 11.64
N PRO A 261 19.55 21.49 12.87
CA PRO A 261 18.52 21.03 13.80
C PRO A 261 17.09 21.19 13.26
N ASP A 262 16.83 22.20 12.42
CA ASP A 262 15.54 22.42 11.79
C ASP A 262 15.13 21.26 10.87
N ALA A 263 16.08 20.61 10.20
CA ALA A 263 15.83 19.46 9.34
C ALA A 263 15.43 18.21 10.13
N ILE A 264 15.96 18.06 11.34
CA ILE A 264 15.56 17.01 12.29
C ILE A 264 14.14 17.30 12.80
N GLU A 265 13.88 18.53 13.25
CA GLU A 265 12.54 18.94 13.73
C GLU A 265 11.46 18.73 12.68
N ASN A 266 11.77 18.98 11.40
CA ASN A 266 10.83 18.79 10.30
C ASN A 266 10.38 17.32 10.17
N THR A 267 11.18 16.34 10.60
CA THR A 267 10.72 14.93 10.63
C THR A 267 9.53 14.74 11.57
N VAL A 268 9.60 15.37 12.75
CA VAL A 268 8.54 15.34 13.76
C VAL A 268 7.34 16.16 13.30
N LYS A 269 7.56 17.36 12.74
CA LYS A 269 6.48 18.22 12.22
C LYS A 269 5.70 17.53 11.10
N ILE A 270 6.37 16.84 10.18
CA ILE A 270 5.71 16.01 9.16
C ILE A 270 4.90 14.91 9.83
N ALA A 271 5.50 14.18 10.77
CA ALA A 271 4.81 13.11 11.49
C ALA A 271 3.57 13.61 12.26
N GLU A 272 3.61 14.81 12.83
CA GLU A 272 2.47 15.43 13.53
C GLU A 272 1.33 15.77 12.58
N ARG A 273 1.65 16.33 11.40
CA ARG A 273 0.67 16.68 10.35
C ARG A 273 -0.07 15.48 9.78
N VAL A 274 0.61 14.34 9.66
CA VAL A 274 0.01 13.12 9.09
C VAL A 274 -1.18 12.67 9.93
N ASN A 275 -2.36 12.54 9.36
CA ASN A 275 -3.54 11.98 10.01
C ASN A 275 -4.31 11.08 9.04
N ILE A 276 -3.97 9.79 9.06
CA ILE A 276 -4.62 8.77 8.24
C ILE A 276 -5.45 7.86 9.14
N GLU A 277 -6.76 7.83 8.86
CA GLU A 277 -7.69 6.86 9.40
C GLU A 277 -8.26 6.03 8.25
N ILE A 278 -7.95 4.74 8.25
CA ILE A 278 -8.48 3.77 7.30
C ILE A 278 -9.51 2.92 8.04
N SER A 279 -10.74 2.91 7.53
CA SER A 279 -11.78 1.99 8.00
C SER A 279 -11.43 0.57 7.56
N LEU A 280 -11.40 -0.36 8.52
CA LEU A 280 -11.01 -1.75 8.29
C LEU A 280 -12.19 -2.73 8.29
N ASP A 281 -13.33 -2.29 8.83
CA ASP A 281 -14.49 -3.15 9.11
C ASP A 281 -15.66 -2.90 8.16
N ASP A 282 -15.51 -1.97 7.21
CA ASP A 282 -16.51 -1.69 6.19
C ASP A 282 -16.45 -2.71 5.04
N TRP A 283 -17.58 -3.34 4.79
CA TRP A 283 -17.74 -4.28 3.69
C TRP A 283 -18.38 -3.58 2.49
N HIS A 284 -17.66 -3.58 1.38
CA HIS A 284 -18.13 -3.02 0.12
C HIS A 284 -18.50 -4.15 -0.84
N PHE A 285 -19.80 -4.40 -1.01
CA PHE A 285 -20.31 -5.34 -2.01
C PHE A 285 -20.54 -4.63 -3.34
N ALA A 286 -20.38 -5.37 -4.44
CA ALA A 286 -20.69 -4.85 -5.76
C ALA A 286 -22.17 -4.48 -5.88
N ASP A 287 -22.46 -3.46 -6.68
CA ASP A 287 -23.82 -3.15 -7.07
C ASP A 287 -24.40 -4.33 -7.88
N VAL A 288 -25.66 -4.67 -7.61
CA VAL A 288 -26.39 -5.73 -8.30
C VAL A 288 -27.45 -5.10 -9.18
N ASP A 289 -27.62 -5.62 -10.39
CA ASP A 289 -28.70 -5.22 -11.29
C ASP A 289 -30.06 -5.67 -10.72
N LEU A 290 -30.83 -4.72 -10.21
CA LEU A 290 -32.13 -4.98 -9.60
C LEU A 290 -33.28 -4.52 -10.52
N PRO A 291 -34.40 -5.26 -10.58
CA PRO A 291 -35.61 -4.79 -11.23
C PRO A 291 -36.10 -3.46 -10.64
N ALA A 292 -36.72 -2.62 -11.48
CA ALA A 292 -37.17 -1.29 -11.09
C ALA A 292 -38.07 -1.33 -9.84
N GLY A 293 -37.69 -0.56 -8.81
CA GLY A 293 -38.43 -0.43 -7.55
C GLY A 293 -38.20 -1.56 -6.55
N LYS A 294 -37.31 -2.54 -6.82
CA LYS A 294 -36.95 -3.59 -5.86
C LYS A 294 -35.66 -3.26 -5.11
N THR A 295 -35.62 -3.62 -3.83
CA THR A 295 -34.39 -3.68 -3.04
C THR A 295 -33.71 -5.04 -3.22
N ALA A 296 -32.42 -5.13 -2.89
CA ALA A 296 -31.69 -6.40 -2.93
C ALA A 296 -32.35 -7.46 -2.04
N ASP A 297 -32.85 -7.07 -0.86
CA ASP A 297 -33.54 -7.98 0.06
C ASP A 297 -34.85 -8.53 -0.53
N ALA A 298 -35.66 -7.66 -1.14
CA ALA A 298 -36.93 -8.06 -1.75
C ALA A 298 -36.66 -8.97 -2.96
N PHE A 299 -35.67 -8.63 -3.78
CA PHE A 299 -35.31 -9.43 -4.95
C PHE A 299 -34.73 -10.80 -4.57
N LEU A 300 -33.82 -10.85 -3.59
CA LEU A 300 -33.27 -12.11 -3.07
C LEU A 300 -34.38 -13.03 -2.54
N ARG A 301 -35.32 -12.48 -1.76
CA ARG A 301 -36.46 -13.24 -1.25
C ARG A 301 -37.30 -13.80 -2.39
N ASP A 302 -37.64 -12.98 -3.38
CA ASP A 302 -38.45 -13.41 -4.52
C ASP A 302 -37.75 -14.52 -5.32
N GLU A 303 -36.46 -14.38 -5.62
CA GLU A 303 -35.66 -15.41 -6.30
C GLU A 303 -35.61 -16.73 -5.50
N ALA A 304 -35.40 -16.65 -4.18
CA ALA A 304 -35.34 -17.83 -3.32
C ALA A 304 -36.67 -18.60 -3.31
N PHE A 305 -37.79 -17.89 -3.16
CA PHE A 305 -39.13 -18.51 -3.16
C PHE A 305 -39.59 -18.96 -4.54
N LEU A 306 -39.14 -18.30 -5.61
CA LEU A 306 -39.41 -18.72 -6.98
C LEU A 306 -38.75 -20.07 -7.28
N ARG A 307 -37.52 -20.29 -6.80
CA ARG A 307 -36.71 -21.48 -7.11
C ARG A 307 -36.84 -22.61 -6.12
N ALA A 308 -37.23 -22.34 -4.87
CA ALA A 308 -37.40 -23.38 -3.85
C ALA A 308 -38.29 -24.56 -4.31
N PRO A 309 -39.40 -24.37 -5.07
CA PRO A 309 -40.21 -25.47 -5.59
C PRO A 309 -39.49 -26.42 -6.57
N GLU A 310 -38.41 -25.99 -7.22
CA GLU A 310 -37.59 -26.85 -8.10
C GLU A 310 -36.89 -27.96 -7.31
N PHE A 311 -36.55 -27.69 -6.04
CA PHE A 311 -35.86 -28.62 -5.14
C PHE A 311 -36.81 -29.28 -4.14
N TYR A 312 -37.86 -28.55 -3.72
CA TYR A 312 -38.88 -28.99 -2.76
C TYR A 312 -40.28 -28.77 -3.36
N PRO A 313 -40.80 -29.71 -4.17
CA PRO A 313 -42.12 -29.57 -4.81
C PRO A 313 -43.26 -29.34 -3.80
N ASN A 314 -43.12 -29.91 -2.60
CA ASN A 314 -43.98 -29.63 -1.47
C ASN A 314 -43.25 -28.68 -0.53
N MET A 315 -43.64 -27.41 -0.53
CA MET A 315 -43.13 -26.39 0.38
C MET A 315 -43.69 -26.61 1.80
N GLU A 316 -43.20 -27.65 2.47
CA GLU A 316 -43.57 -27.95 3.85
C GLU A 316 -43.18 -26.81 4.78
N LYS A 317 -43.85 -26.76 5.94
CA LYS A 317 -43.64 -25.69 6.92
C LYS A 317 -42.17 -25.57 7.34
N GLU A 318 -41.45 -26.68 7.49
CA GLU A 318 -40.03 -26.68 7.85
C GLU A 318 -39.16 -25.94 6.81
N ILE A 319 -39.44 -26.12 5.52
CA ILE A 319 -38.71 -25.48 4.42
C ILE A 319 -38.99 -23.97 4.40
N ILE A 320 -40.27 -23.59 4.51
CA ILE A 320 -40.68 -22.18 4.52
C ILE A 320 -40.08 -21.46 5.74
N ASP A 321 -40.23 -22.04 6.93
CA ASP A 321 -39.73 -21.46 8.18
C ASP A 321 -38.19 -21.29 8.11
N ARG A 322 -37.47 -22.27 7.54
CA ARG A 322 -36.02 -22.17 7.35
C ARG A 322 -35.64 -21.09 6.32
N LEU A 323 -36.32 -21.01 5.17
CA LEU A 323 -36.05 -19.98 4.16
C LEU A 323 -36.21 -18.57 4.74
N GLU A 324 -37.33 -18.30 5.40
CA GLU A 324 -37.62 -17.00 6.00
C GLU A 324 -36.60 -16.63 7.07
N TYR A 325 -36.22 -17.58 7.93
CA TYR A 325 -35.20 -17.37 8.96
C TYR A 325 -33.85 -16.95 8.37
N GLU A 326 -33.38 -17.67 7.34
CA GLU A 326 -32.11 -17.34 6.69
C GLU A 326 -32.16 -15.99 6.00
N LEU A 327 -33.23 -15.72 5.23
CA LEU A 327 -33.44 -14.45 4.52
C LEU A 327 -33.50 -13.26 5.47
N ASP A 328 -34.14 -13.39 6.64
CA ASP A 328 -34.21 -12.35 7.64
C ASP A 328 -32.82 -11.99 8.22
N ILE A 329 -32.00 -13.00 8.48
CA ILE A 329 -30.63 -12.80 8.95
C ILE A 329 -29.77 -12.15 7.86
N ILE A 330 -29.86 -12.63 6.62
CA ILE A 330 -29.11 -12.07 5.49
C ILE A 330 -29.46 -10.60 5.29
N ARG A 331 -30.75 -10.26 5.33
CA ARG A 331 -31.26 -8.88 5.28
C ARG A 331 -30.72 -8.04 6.43
N THR A 332 -30.85 -8.51 7.66
CA THR A 332 -30.43 -7.76 8.87
C THR A 332 -28.93 -7.47 8.85
N LYS A 333 -28.13 -8.35 8.25
CA LYS A 333 -26.69 -8.18 8.06
C LYS A 333 -26.32 -7.34 6.83
N GLY A 334 -27.26 -7.04 5.94
CA GLY A 334 -26.99 -6.32 4.69
C GLY A 334 -26.25 -7.15 3.65
N TYR A 335 -26.34 -8.47 3.69
CA TYR A 335 -25.59 -9.38 2.80
C TYR A 335 -26.38 -9.82 1.56
N SER A 336 -27.59 -9.30 1.34
CA SER A 336 -28.39 -9.66 0.16
C SER A 336 -27.66 -9.42 -1.18
N PRO A 337 -26.96 -8.28 -1.40
CA PRO A 337 -26.18 -8.08 -2.62
C PRO A 337 -25.11 -9.15 -2.85
N TYR A 338 -24.48 -9.62 -1.76
CA TYR A 338 -23.45 -10.66 -1.83
C TYR A 338 -24.02 -11.99 -2.34
N PHE A 339 -25.17 -12.44 -1.82
CA PHE A 339 -25.81 -13.67 -2.28
C PHE A 339 -26.27 -13.58 -3.73
N LEU A 340 -26.83 -12.44 -4.15
CA LEU A 340 -27.26 -12.23 -5.52
C LEU A 340 -26.08 -12.26 -6.50
N CYS A 341 -24.99 -11.57 -6.16
CA CYS A 341 -23.77 -11.56 -6.97
C CYS A 341 -23.20 -12.97 -7.14
N ILE A 342 -23.03 -13.72 -6.05
CA ILE A 342 -22.50 -15.08 -6.12
C ILE A 342 -23.45 -16.03 -6.86
N SER A 343 -24.77 -15.90 -6.67
CA SER A 343 -25.75 -16.69 -7.42
C SER A 343 -25.65 -16.45 -8.92
N ASP A 344 -25.44 -15.19 -9.35
CA ASP A 344 -25.28 -14.85 -10.75
C ASP A 344 -24.00 -15.43 -11.35
N VAL A 345 -22.86 -15.30 -10.66
CA VAL A 345 -21.57 -15.90 -11.09
C VAL A 345 -21.69 -17.41 -11.27
N VAL A 346 -22.27 -18.12 -10.28
CA VAL A 346 -22.44 -19.58 -10.34
C VAL A 346 -23.41 -19.99 -11.45
N ARG A 347 -24.50 -19.23 -11.64
CA ARG A 347 -25.47 -19.46 -12.71
C ARG A 347 -24.84 -19.30 -14.09
N TYR A 348 -24.04 -18.25 -14.27
CA TYR A 348 -23.29 -18.02 -15.51
C TYR A 348 -22.33 -19.18 -15.79
N ALA A 349 -21.51 -19.58 -14.81
CA ALA A 349 -20.57 -20.70 -14.94
C ALA A 349 -21.28 -21.98 -15.41
N LYS A 350 -22.38 -22.34 -14.75
CA LYS A 350 -23.22 -23.50 -15.14
C LYS A 350 -23.75 -23.39 -16.56
N SER A 351 -24.22 -22.20 -16.97
CA SER A 351 -24.74 -21.97 -18.33
C SER A 351 -23.67 -22.17 -19.42
N GLN A 352 -22.41 -21.94 -19.07
CA GLN A 352 -21.25 -22.12 -19.96
C GLN A 352 -20.62 -23.52 -19.85
N GLY A 353 -21.16 -24.40 -19.00
CA GLY A 353 -20.60 -25.73 -18.75
C GLY A 353 -19.27 -25.71 -17.98
N ILE A 354 -18.97 -24.63 -17.26
CA ILE A 354 -17.82 -24.54 -16.35
C ILE A 354 -18.16 -25.33 -15.09
N VAL A 355 -17.29 -26.27 -14.71
CA VAL A 355 -17.51 -27.14 -13.55
C VAL A 355 -17.27 -26.36 -12.28
N GLU A 356 -18.28 -26.21 -11.44
CA GLU A 356 -18.14 -25.54 -10.15
C GLU A 356 -18.14 -26.52 -8.96
N SER A 357 -17.42 -26.16 -7.90
CA SER A 357 -17.54 -26.78 -6.59
C SER A 357 -17.67 -25.69 -5.53
N THR A 358 -18.58 -25.88 -4.59
CA THR A 358 -18.78 -24.93 -3.48
C THR A 358 -18.33 -25.59 -2.20
N ARG A 359 -17.42 -24.94 -1.47
CA ARG A 359 -16.83 -25.48 -0.23
C ARG A 359 -17.16 -24.62 0.98
N GLY A 360 -16.76 -25.14 2.13
CA GLY A 360 -16.90 -24.44 3.40
C GLY A 360 -18.32 -24.42 3.94
N SER A 361 -18.61 -23.42 4.76
CA SER A 361 -19.84 -23.37 5.54
C SER A 361 -21.09 -23.05 4.72
N ALA A 362 -20.95 -22.52 3.50
CA ALA A 362 -22.08 -22.14 2.65
C ALA A 362 -23.10 -23.27 2.41
N ALA A 363 -22.65 -24.53 2.45
CA ALA A 363 -23.50 -25.72 2.35
C ALA A 363 -24.56 -25.83 3.45
N GLY A 364 -24.43 -25.10 4.56
CA GLY A 364 -25.44 -25.04 5.63
C GLY A 364 -26.62 -24.11 5.35
N SER A 365 -26.60 -23.34 4.25
CA SER A 365 -27.66 -22.40 3.88
C SER A 365 -28.61 -22.98 2.85
N LEU A 366 -29.89 -22.98 3.20
CA LEU A 366 -30.98 -23.34 2.31
C LEU A 366 -31.16 -22.27 1.22
N VAL A 367 -30.95 -20.99 1.55
CA VAL A 367 -30.93 -19.90 0.55
C VAL A 367 -29.85 -20.14 -0.50
N SER A 368 -28.63 -20.49 -0.09
CA SER A 368 -27.56 -20.85 -1.03
C SER A 368 -27.91 -22.05 -1.92
N TYR A 369 -28.54 -23.08 -1.35
CA TYR A 369 -28.95 -24.27 -2.10
C TYR A 369 -30.02 -23.95 -3.17
N VAL A 370 -31.10 -23.24 -2.80
CA VAL A 370 -32.18 -22.92 -3.76
C VAL A 370 -31.77 -21.92 -4.83
N LEU A 371 -30.81 -21.04 -4.52
CA LEU A 371 -30.20 -20.15 -5.51
C LEU A 371 -29.16 -20.87 -6.39
N GLY A 372 -28.91 -22.15 -6.14
CA GLY A 372 -27.95 -22.97 -6.86
C GLY A 372 -26.49 -22.59 -6.62
N ILE A 373 -26.21 -21.80 -5.58
CA ILE A 373 -24.85 -21.46 -5.11
C ILE A 373 -24.17 -22.71 -4.59
N THR A 374 -24.90 -23.57 -3.88
CA THR A 374 -24.41 -24.88 -3.42
C THR A 374 -25.24 -25.99 -4.07
N THR A 375 -24.69 -27.20 -4.10
CA THR A 375 -25.37 -28.41 -4.59
C THR A 375 -25.79 -29.37 -3.47
N VAL A 376 -25.51 -29.00 -2.22
CA VAL A 376 -25.76 -29.82 -1.03
C VAL A 376 -27.04 -29.34 -0.33
N ASP A 377 -28.01 -30.24 -0.18
CA ASP A 377 -29.26 -29.99 0.55
C ASP A 377 -29.04 -29.94 2.07
N PRO A 378 -29.14 -28.77 2.71
CA PRO A 378 -28.87 -28.64 4.14
C PRO A 378 -29.93 -29.28 5.02
N ILE A 379 -31.17 -29.43 4.54
CA ILE A 379 -32.26 -30.05 5.29
C ILE A 379 -32.02 -31.56 5.35
N ARG A 380 -31.74 -32.18 4.19
CA ARG A 380 -31.46 -33.62 4.09
C ARG A 380 -30.27 -34.04 4.94
N PHE A 381 -29.19 -33.24 4.92
CA PHE A 381 -27.96 -33.54 5.66
C PHE A 381 -27.90 -32.92 7.06
N LYS A 382 -28.98 -32.26 7.51
CA LYS A 382 -29.10 -31.61 8.83
C LYS A 382 -27.95 -30.64 9.11
N LEU A 383 -27.59 -29.84 8.10
CA LEU A 383 -26.52 -28.85 8.19
C LEU A 383 -27.06 -27.56 8.84
N PRO A 384 -26.41 -27.07 9.91
CA PRO A 384 -26.86 -25.87 10.61
C PRO A 384 -26.49 -24.58 9.85
N PHE A 385 -27.45 -23.68 9.67
CA PHE A 385 -27.22 -22.38 9.04
C PHE A 385 -26.29 -21.51 9.89
N GLU A 386 -26.38 -21.61 11.21
CA GLU A 386 -25.64 -20.79 12.18
C GLU A 386 -24.13 -21.03 12.11
N ARG A 387 -23.71 -22.18 11.54
CA ARG A 387 -22.30 -22.48 11.26
C ARG A 387 -21.76 -21.65 10.10
N PHE A 388 -22.63 -21.25 9.18
CA PHE A 388 -22.37 -20.35 8.06
C PHE A 388 -22.56 -18.90 8.47
N LEU A 389 -23.78 -18.54 8.86
CA LEU A 389 -24.14 -17.19 9.22
C LEU A 389 -25.03 -17.21 10.45
N ASN A 390 -24.61 -16.49 11.50
CA ASN A 390 -25.44 -16.27 12.67
C ASN A 390 -25.53 -14.77 12.98
N PRO A 391 -26.55 -14.33 13.75
CA PRO A 391 -26.77 -12.92 14.05
C PRO A 391 -25.62 -12.24 14.81
N LEU A 392 -24.82 -13.01 15.56
CA LEU A 392 -23.73 -12.49 16.40
C LEU A 392 -22.37 -12.46 15.68
N ARG A 393 -22.28 -12.99 14.45
CA ARG A 393 -21.03 -13.01 13.68
C ARG A 393 -20.65 -11.57 13.26
N PRO A 394 -19.42 -11.12 13.54
CA PRO A 394 -18.98 -9.76 13.22
C PRO A 394 -18.62 -9.58 11.74
N SER A 395 -18.23 -10.66 11.05
CA SER A 395 -17.80 -10.65 9.64
C SER A 395 -18.84 -11.31 8.72
N PRO A 396 -18.85 -10.98 7.42
CA PRO A 396 -19.61 -11.70 6.42
C PRO A 396 -19.19 -13.17 6.38
N PRO A 397 -20.12 -14.03 5.96
CA PRO A 397 -19.79 -15.41 5.71
C PRO A 397 -19.00 -15.51 4.40
N ASP A 398 -18.12 -16.51 4.31
CA ASP A 398 -17.38 -16.78 3.08
C ASP A 398 -18.14 -17.81 2.24
N ILE A 399 -18.40 -17.46 0.98
CA ILE A 399 -18.97 -18.35 -0.04
C ILE A 399 -17.86 -18.61 -1.06
N ASP A 400 -17.06 -19.63 -0.76
CA ASP A 400 -15.97 -20.07 -1.62
C ASP A 400 -16.52 -20.90 -2.79
N THR A 401 -16.47 -20.32 -3.99
CA THR A 401 -16.77 -20.99 -5.26
C THR A 401 -15.47 -21.31 -6.00
N ASP A 402 -15.22 -22.59 -6.23
CA ASP A 402 -14.14 -23.12 -7.06
C ASP A 402 -14.68 -23.39 -8.48
N PHE A 403 -13.97 -22.99 -9.54
CA PHE A 403 -14.35 -23.18 -10.95
C PHE A 403 -13.24 -23.85 -11.77
#